data_AF-A0A8J6ZUY4-F1
#
_entry.id   AF-A0A8J6ZUY4-F1
#
_cell.length_a   1.000
_cell.length_b   1.000
_cell.length_c   1.000
_cell.angle_alpha   90.00
_cell.angle_beta   90.00
_cell.angle_gamma   90.00
#
_symmetry.space_group_name_H-M   'P 1'
#
loop_
_entity.id
_entity.type
_entity.pdbx_description
1 polymer ?
#
loop_
_entity_poly.entity_id
_entity_poly.type
_entity_poly.pdbx_seq_one_letter_code
_entity_poly.pdbx_strand_id
1 'polypeptide(L)'
;MVNIKNLSITLAGLSLMTIGTALASAPAALAAVIDFDSLSDFEIVDDQFLSLGADFNGTASILQLGSTLNPDFPPVSGNNIIYDNPSLGSGTIRIDAVDSFWSSVGGFVTGNTNVTLTAYNASNSILGTASTGGANFDGAGTGLLPNIFLSITYPDISYVTFEDSGNTYTIDNFTFTKSVPEPSVMLGTLLTFAAFSANSLRKGKRQQVTTKS
;
A
#
# COMPACT_ATOMS: atom_id res chain seq x y z
N MET A 1 44.08 -42.85 61.05
CA MET A 1 42.76 -42.19 61.05
C MET A 1 42.77 -41.14 59.94
N VAL A 2 42.11 -41.43 58.81
CA VAL A 2 42.05 -40.54 57.64
C VAL A 2 40.67 -39.88 57.64
N ASN A 3 40.63 -38.55 57.67
CA ASN A 3 39.41 -37.75 57.71
C ASN A 3 39.11 -37.26 56.28
N ILE A 4 38.10 -37.88 55.64
CA ILE A 4 37.64 -37.51 54.30
C ILE A 4 36.55 -36.45 54.46
N LYS A 5 36.84 -35.21 54.05
CA LYS A 5 35.84 -34.13 54.00
C LYS A 5 35.16 -34.12 52.62
N ASN A 6 33.83 -34.08 52.67
CA ASN A 6 32.89 -34.02 51.56
C ASN A 6 33.23 -32.90 50.56
N LEU A 7 33.32 -33.26 49.28
CA LEU A 7 33.45 -32.32 48.17
C LEU A 7 32.06 -32.17 47.53
N SER A 8 31.40 -31.03 47.76
CA SER A 8 30.15 -30.66 47.09
C SER A 8 30.49 -29.89 45.81
N ILE A 9 30.19 -30.46 44.65
CA ILE A 9 30.30 -29.81 43.34
C ILE A 9 28.97 -29.13 43.05
N THR A 10 28.95 -27.80 43.05
CA THR A 10 27.77 -27.01 42.68
C THR A 10 27.78 -26.78 41.18
N LEU A 11 26.77 -27.31 40.50
CA LEU A 11 26.55 -27.18 39.05
C LEU A 11 26.02 -25.77 38.75
N ALA A 12 26.80 -24.95 38.05
CA ALA A 12 26.32 -23.64 37.55
C ALA A 12 25.55 -23.89 36.24
N GLY A 13 24.22 -23.71 36.30
CA GLY A 13 23.33 -23.85 35.16
C GLY A 13 23.56 -22.77 34.11
N LEU A 14 23.77 -23.18 32.86
CA LEU A 14 23.83 -22.31 31.70
C LEU A 14 22.41 -22.09 31.19
N SER A 15 21.83 -20.92 31.43
CA SER A 15 20.52 -20.54 30.91
C SER A 15 20.66 -20.09 29.46
N LEU A 16 20.17 -20.89 28.52
CA LEU A 16 20.07 -20.55 27.11
C LEU A 16 18.91 -19.56 26.94
N MET A 17 19.20 -18.27 26.75
CA MET A 17 18.19 -17.27 26.38
C MET A 17 17.87 -17.43 24.90
N THR A 18 16.73 -18.07 24.61
CA THR A 18 16.14 -18.11 23.28
C THR A 18 15.54 -16.74 22.95
N ILE A 19 16.15 -15.98 22.06
CA ILE A 19 15.57 -14.74 21.52
C ILE A 19 14.50 -15.17 20.51
N GLY A 20 13.23 -15.13 20.93
CA GLY A 20 12.11 -15.30 20.01
C GLY A 20 11.94 -14.05 19.16
N THR A 21 12.24 -14.12 17.87
CA THR A 21 11.87 -13.09 16.90
C THR A 21 10.35 -13.15 16.71
N ALA A 22 9.62 -12.21 17.31
CA ALA A 22 8.22 -12.00 16.97
C ALA A 22 8.15 -11.35 15.58
N LEU A 23 7.73 -12.12 14.57
CA LEU A 23 7.31 -11.57 13.29
C LEU A 23 6.01 -10.81 13.53
N ALA A 24 6.09 -9.47 13.61
CA ALA A 24 4.90 -8.64 13.62
C ALA A 24 4.26 -8.72 12.22
N SER A 25 3.09 -9.37 12.12
CA SER A 25 2.28 -9.31 10.91
C SER A 25 1.73 -7.89 10.76
N ALA A 26 2.19 -7.15 9.75
CA ALA A 26 1.59 -5.86 9.42
C ALA A 26 0.12 -6.08 9.00
N PRO A 27 -0.82 -5.21 9.43
CA PRO A 27 -2.20 -5.32 8.99
C PRO A 27 -2.26 -5.14 7.46
N ALA A 28 -2.95 -6.06 6.78
CA ALA A 28 -3.21 -5.91 5.36
C ALA A 28 -4.09 -4.67 5.15
N ALA A 29 -3.66 -3.75 4.27
CA ALA A 29 -4.49 -2.62 3.88
C ALA A 29 -5.75 -3.13 3.19
N LEU A 30 -6.92 -2.64 3.61
CA LEU A 30 -8.18 -2.92 2.93
C LEU A 30 -8.28 -2.10 1.64
N ALA A 31 -8.87 -2.69 0.61
CA ALA A 31 -9.16 -1.97 -0.63
C ALA A 31 -10.26 -0.94 -0.38
N ALA A 32 -10.05 0.28 -0.89
CA ALA A 32 -11.06 1.32 -0.98
C ALA A 32 -11.75 1.24 -2.34
N VAL A 33 -13.05 1.55 -2.37
CA VAL A 33 -13.86 1.63 -3.60
C VAL A 33 -14.58 2.99 -3.61
N ILE A 34 -14.52 3.68 -4.74
CA ILE A 34 -15.22 4.93 -5.00
C ILE A 34 -16.29 4.66 -6.06
N ASP A 35 -17.56 4.75 -5.66
CA ASP A 35 -18.76 4.46 -6.46
C ASP A 35 -19.43 5.71 -7.08
N PHE A 36 -18.96 6.91 -6.74
CA PHE A 36 -19.40 8.20 -7.28
C PHE A 36 -20.87 8.60 -7.04
N ASP A 37 -21.68 7.76 -6.40
CA ASP A 37 -23.13 7.95 -6.21
C ASP A 37 -23.49 9.13 -5.30
N SER A 38 -22.54 9.64 -4.53
CA SER A 38 -22.75 10.82 -3.68
C SER A 38 -22.66 12.15 -4.44
N LEU A 39 -22.16 12.14 -5.68
CA LEU A 39 -21.93 13.33 -6.48
C LEU A 39 -23.14 13.68 -7.35
N SER A 40 -23.23 14.94 -7.77
CA SER A 40 -24.32 15.39 -8.64
C SER A 40 -24.00 15.17 -10.12
N ASP A 41 -25.04 15.05 -10.95
CA ASP A 41 -24.89 15.03 -12.41
C ASP A 41 -24.10 16.26 -12.90
N PHE A 42 -23.19 16.06 -13.86
CA PHE A 42 -22.19 17.04 -14.35
C PHE A 42 -21.22 17.62 -13.31
N GLU A 43 -21.21 17.13 -12.07
CA GLU A 43 -20.21 17.55 -11.09
C GLU A 43 -18.80 17.19 -11.60
N ILE A 44 -17.86 18.13 -11.46
CA ILE A 44 -16.45 17.90 -11.77
C ILE A 44 -15.85 17.11 -10.61
N VAL A 45 -15.18 16.00 -10.91
CA VAL A 45 -14.53 15.16 -9.91
C VAL A 45 -13.09 15.62 -9.74
N ASP A 46 -12.78 16.10 -8.54
CA ASP A 46 -11.52 16.72 -8.15
C ASP A 46 -11.11 16.20 -6.75
N ASP A 47 -11.36 16.98 -5.70
CA ASP A 47 -10.86 16.74 -4.35
C ASP A 47 -11.86 16.04 -3.39
N GLN A 48 -13.02 15.63 -3.88
CA GLN A 48 -14.08 15.04 -3.06
C GLN A 48 -13.64 13.76 -2.33
N PHE A 49 -12.60 13.08 -2.82
CA PHE A 49 -12.14 11.78 -2.32
C PHE A 49 -10.75 11.81 -1.66
N LEU A 50 -10.21 13.00 -1.36
CA LEU A 50 -8.90 13.13 -0.69
C LEU A 50 -8.83 12.30 0.60
N SER A 51 -9.90 12.30 1.41
CA SER A 51 -9.95 11.53 2.66
C SER A 51 -9.92 10.02 2.47
N LEU A 52 -10.30 9.51 1.28
CA LEU A 52 -10.18 8.10 0.94
C LEU A 52 -8.77 7.76 0.44
N GLY A 53 -8.04 8.75 -0.08
CA GLY A 53 -6.67 8.59 -0.56
C GLY A 53 -6.52 8.74 -2.08
N ALA A 54 -7.46 9.42 -2.75
CA ALA A 54 -7.45 9.64 -4.19
C ALA A 54 -7.81 11.09 -4.54
N ASP A 55 -7.12 11.65 -5.52
CA ASP A 55 -7.37 12.98 -6.10
C ASP A 55 -7.58 12.82 -7.61
N PHE A 56 -8.70 13.30 -8.15
CA PHE A 56 -9.06 13.18 -9.57
C PHE A 56 -8.64 14.40 -10.42
N ASN A 57 -8.04 15.42 -9.77
CA ASN A 57 -7.44 16.60 -10.40
C ASN A 57 -8.38 17.39 -11.33
N GLY A 58 -9.69 17.29 -11.15
CA GLY A 58 -10.69 17.95 -12.00
C GLY A 58 -10.69 17.47 -13.45
N THR A 59 -10.16 16.28 -13.73
CA THR A 59 -10.01 15.75 -15.11
C THR A 59 -11.22 14.96 -15.59
N ALA A 60 -12.20 14.71 -14.71
CA ALA A 60 -13.39 13.94 -15.00
C ALA A 60 -14.66 14.68 -14.57
N SER A 61 -15.81 14.26 -15.09
CA SER A 61 -17.12 14.72 -14.61
C SER A 61 -18.06 13.54 -14.42
N ILE A 62 -19.16 13.76 -13.71
CA ILE A 62 -20.20 12.75 -13.49
C ILE A 62 -21.18 12.69 -14.65
N LEU A 63 -21.54 11.47 -15.06
CA LEU A 63 -22.76 11.17 -15.80
C LEU A 63 -23.67 10.32 -14.93
N GLN A 64 -24.97 10.61 -14.99
CA GLN A 64 -25.99 9.94 -14.18
C GLN A 64 -26.99 9.16 -15.04
N LEU A 65 -27.22 7.91 -14.69
CA LEU A 65 -28.24 7.05 -15.29
C LEU A 65 -29.64 7.66 -15.16
N GLY A 66 -30.38 7.66 -16.27
CA GLY A 66 -31.71 8.29 -16.34
C GLY A 66 -31.69 9.81 -16.53
N SER A 67 -30.51 10.42 -16.67
CA SER A 67 -30.33 11.83 -16.99
C SER A 67 -29.40 11.99 -18.20
N THR A 68 -28.10 12.13 -17.97
CA THR A 68 -27.08 12.47 -18.98
C THR A 68 -26.34 11.26 -19.52
N LEU A 69 -26.33 10.17 -18.77
CA LEU A 69 -25.64 8.95 -19.18
C LEU A 69 -26.37 8.28 -20.34
N ASN A 70 -25.62 7.98 -21.41
CA ASN A 70 -26.09 7.08 -22.45
C ASN A 70 -26.26 5.66 -21.84
N PRO A 71 -27.46 5.05 -21.90
CA PRO A 71 -27.68 3.71 -21.36
C PRO A 71 -26.81 2.61 -21.96
N ASP A 72 -26.19 2.82 -23.13
CA ASP A 72 -25.22 1.88 -23.73
C ASP A 72 -23.91 1.79 -22.92
N PHE A 73 -23.70 2.71 -21.97
CA PHE A 73 -22.58 2.77 -21.03
C PHE A 73 -23.10 2.48 -19.62
N PRO A 74 -23.57 1.26 -19.32
CA PRO A 74 -24.26 0.98 -18.07
C PRO A 74 -23.30 1.08 -16.87
N PRO A 75 -23.74 1.66 -15.73
CA PRO A 75 -22.97 1.57 -14.49
C PRO A 75 -22.87 0.12 -14.00
N VAL A 76 -21.82 -0.21 -13.25
CA VAL A 76 -21.66 -1.47 -12.52
C VAL A 76 -22.50 -1.46 -11.25
N SER A 77 -22.50 -0.33 -10.56
CA SER A 77 -23.31 -0.10 -9.37
C SER A 77 -23.89 1.31 -9.37
N GLY A 78 -24.95 1.50 -8.60
CA GLY A 78 -25.49 2.85 -8.45
C GLY A 78 -26.06 3.42 -9.75
N ASN A 79 -25.95 4.74 -9.87
CA ASN A 79 -26.39 5.49 -11.05
C ASN A 79 -25.29 6.39 -11.62
N ASN A 80 -24.26 6.69 -10.85
CA ASN A 80 -23.25 7.65 -11.25
C ASN A 80 -21.97 6.96 -11.71
N ILE A 81 -21.37 7.48 -12.77
CA ILE A 81 -20.05 7.09 -13.25
C ILE A 81 -19.27 8.33 -13.63
N ILE A 82 -17.94 8.24 -13.66
CA ILE A 82 -17.13 9.32 -14.21
C ILE A 82 -16.89 9.11 -15.70
N TYR A 83 -16.74 10.21 -16.44
CA TYR A 83 -16.34 10.20 -17.84
C TYR A 83 -15.26 11.25 -18.11
N ASP A 84 -14.52 11.03 -19.19
CA ASP A 84 -13.46 11.90 -19.67
C ASP A 84 -14.05 13.13 -20.37
N ASN A 85 -14.50 14.11 -19.57
CA ASN A 85 -15.16 15.29 -20.12
C ASN A 85 -14.21 16.03 -21.09
N PRO A 86 -14.52 16.05 -22.41
CA PRO A 86 -13.62 16.63 -23.41
C PRO A 86 -13.48 18.15 -23.25
N SER A 87 -14.34 18.80 -22.47
CA SER A 87 -14.24 20.22 -22.15
C SER A 87 -13.20 20.53 -21.06
N LEU A 88 -12.74 19.52 -20.31
CA LEU A 88 -11.83 19.68 -19.17
C LEU A 88 -10.37 19.33 -19.50
N GLY A 89 -10.08 18.80 -20.69
CA GLY A 89 -8.70 18.44 -21.03
C GLY A 89 -8.55 17.61 -22.29
N SER A 90 -7.57 16.70 -22.27
CA SER A 90 -7.11 15.90 -23.42
C SER A 90 -7.83 14.57 -23.63
N GLY A 91 -8.94 14.30 -22.94
CA GLY A 91 -9.55 12.96 -22.90
C GLY A 91 -8.83 11.99 -21.95
N THR A 92 -8.09 12.53 -20.98
CA THR A 92 -7.34 11.73 -19.99
C THR A 92 -7.93 11.95 -18.61
N ILE A 93 -8.35 10.88 -17.95
CA ILE A 93 -8.68 10.91 -16.51
C ILE A 93 -7.41 10.56 -15.74
N ARG A 94 -6.93 11.49 -14.91
CA ARG A 94 -5.76 11.30 -14.05
C ARG A 94 -6.20 11.21 -12.60
N ILE A 95 -5.69 10.19 -11.89
CA ILE A 95 -5.99 9.97 -10.48
C ILE A 95 -4.69 9.78 -9.71
N ASP A 96 -4.44 10.65 -8.73
CA ASP A 96 -3.23 10.66 -7.91
C ASP A 96 -3.49 10.01 -6.55
N ALA A 97 -2.48 9.30 -6.05
CA ALA A 97 -2.49 8.71 -4.73
C ALA A 97 -2.23 9.79 -3.68
N VAL A 98 -3.09 9.84 -2.64
CA VAL A 98 -3.01 10.81 -1.55
C VAL A 98 -2.57 10.11 -0.27
N ASP A 99 -1.72 10.78 0.51
CA ASP A 99 -1.07 10.35 1.76
C ASP A 99 -0.07 9.18 1.65
N SER A 100 -0.31 8.23 0.75
CA SER A 100 0.53 7.04 0.55
C SER A 100 0.40 6.52 -0.87
N PHE A 101 1.45 5.91 -1.40
CA PHE A 101 1.38 5.16 -2.65
C PHE A 101 0.32 4.05 -2.58
N TRP A 102 -0.15 3.61 -3.74
CA TRP A 102 -1.00 2.44 -3.85
C TRP A 102 -0.18 1.20 -4.20
N SER A 103 -0.61 0.04 -3.68
CA SER A 103 -0.06 -1.28 -4.01
C SER A 103 -0.84 -1.95 -5.15
N SER A 104 -2.08 -1.52 -5.38
CA SER A 104 -2.95 -1.97 -6.46
C SER A 104 -3.97 -0.89 -6.81
N VAL A 105 -4.33 -0.78 -8.08
CA VAL A 105 -5.43 0.08 -8.55
C VAL A 105 -6.24 -0.65 -9.62
N GLY A 106 -7.50 -0.27 -9.77
CA GLY A 106 -8.32 -0.67 -10.90
C GLY A 106 -9.62 0.10 -10.99
N GLY A 107 -10.43 -0.24 -11.98
CA GLY A 107 -11.75 0.32 -12.21
C GLY A 107 -12.47 -0.45 -13.31
N PHE A 108 -13.79 -0.35 -13.33
CA PHE A 108 -14.61 -0.92 -14.40
C PHE A 108 -14.75 0.11 -15.51
N VAL A 109 -14.36 -0.29 -16.73
CA VAL A 109 -14.21 0.64 -17.84
C VAL A 109 -15.14 0.25 -19.00
N THR A 110 -15.83 1.25 -19.54
CA THR A 110 -16.60 1.13 -20.78
C THR A 110 -16.20 2.25 -21.74
N GLY A 111 -15.77 1.90 -22.94
CA GLY A 111 -15.24 2.86 -23.92
C GLY A 111 -15.78 2.66 -25.32
N ASN A 112 -15.83 3.77 -26.08
CA ASN A 112 -16.07 3.77 -27.53
C ASN A 112 -14.90 3.19 -28.33
N THR A 113 -13.70 3.19 -27.76
CA THR A 113 -12.50 2.60 -28.33
C THR A 113 -11.73 1.84 -27.26
N ASN A 114 -10.53 1.35 -27.59
CA ASN A 114 -9.65 0.74 -26.59
C ASN A 114 -9.22 1.79 -25.57
N VAL A 115 -9.61 1.59 -24.31
CA VAL A 115 -9.17 2.42 -23.18
C VAL A 115 -8.01 1.73 -22.50
N THR A 116 -6.98 2.49 -22.17
CA THR A 116 -5.77 2.01 -21.50
C THR A 116 -5.65 2.63 -20.12
N LEU A 117 -5.54 1.79 -19.10
CA LEU A 117 -5.09 2.15 -17.76
C LEU A 117 -3.56 2.07 -17.73
N THR A 118 -2.88 3.16 -17.37
CA THR A 118 -1.43 3.21 -17.17
C THR A 118 -1.11 3.63 -15.74
N ALA A 119 -0.24 2.89 -15.06
CA ALA A 119 0.23 3.24 -13.72
C ALA A 119 1.65 3.81 -13.76
N TYR A 120 1.90 4.80 -12.91
CA TYR A 120 3.17 5.52 -12.84
C TYR A 120 3.67 5.60 -11.40
N ASN A 121 4.99 5.62 -11.24
CA ASN A 121 5.62 5.99 -9.97
C ASN A 121 5.83 7.52 -9.85
N ALA A 122 6.33 7.97 -8.70
CA ALA A 122 6.56 9.39 -8.42
C ALA A 122 7.59 10.07 -9.34
N SER A 123 8.41 9.29 -10.07
CA SER A 123 9.37 9.79 -11.07
C SER A 123 8.77 9.88 -12.48
N ASN A 124 7.45 9.68 -12.63
CA ASN A 124 6.73 9.59 -13.90
C ASN A 124 7.16 8.40 -14.79
N SER A 125 7.78 7.36 -14.21
CA SER A 125 8.09 6.14 -14.94
C SER A 125 6.87 5.22 -14.97
N ILE A 126 6.58 4.66 -16.14
CA ILE A 126 5.51 3.66 -16.30
C ILE A 126 5.89 2.40 -15.52
N LEU A 127 4.98 1.98 -14.65
CA LEU A 127 5.06 0.73 -13.90
C LEU A 127 4.40 -0.41 -14.69
N GLY A 128 3.21 -0.17 -15.24
CA GLY A 128 2.46 -1.15 -16.02
C GLY A 128 1.27 -0.54 -16.76
N THR A 129 0.63 -1.36 -17.59
CA THR A 129 -0.54 -0.99 -18.40
C THR A 129 -1.55 -2.14 -18.47
N ALA A 130 -2.84 -1.82 -18.56
CA ALA A 130 -3.92 -2.75 -18.87
C ALA A 130 -4.90 -2.08 -19.85
N SER A 131 -5.60 -2.83 -20.71
CA SER A 131 -6.52 -2.22 -21.68
C SER A 131 -7.77 -3.06 -21.94
N THR A 132 -8.84 -2.42 -22.42
CA THR A 132 -10.12 -3.09 -22.74
C THR A 132 -10.03 -3.98 -23.98
N GLY A 133 -9.07 -3.72 -24.87
CA GLY A 133 -8.85 -4.44 -26.12
C GLY A 133 -9.67 -3.91 -27.30
N GLY A 134 -10.56 -2.96 -27.08
CA GLY A 134 -11.43 -2.36 -28.10
C GLY A 134 -12.65 -1.69 -27.50
N ALA A 135 -13.56 -1.24 -28.37
CA ALA A 135 -14.86 -0.72 -27.97
C ALA A 135 -15.66 -1.81 -27.22
N ASN A 136 -16.27 -1.45 -26.10
CA ASN A 136 -16.99 -2.42 -25.26
C ASN A 136 -18.31 -1.89 -24.68
N PHE A 137 -18.88 -0.81 -25.21
CA PHE A 137 -20.24 -0.38 -24.86
C PHE A 137 -21.30 -1.36 -25.40
N ASP A 138 -22.54 -1.28 -24.89
CA ASP A 138 -23.61 -2.16 -25.34
C ASP A 138 -23.93 -1.92 -26.82
N GLY A 139 -23.99 -3.01 -27.60
CA GLY A 139 -24.16 -2.91 -29.06
C GLY A 139 -22.90 -2.53 -29.86
N ALA A 140 -21.70 -2.47 -29.25
CA ALA A 140 -20.45 -2.15 -29.96
C ALA A 140 -20.08 -3.12 -31.11
N GLY A 141 -20.65 -4.33 -31.14
CA GLY A 141 -20.42 -5.32 -32.20
C GLY A 141 -19.04 -5.99 -32.18
N THR A 142 -18.21 -5.72 -31.15
CA THR A 142 -16.87 -6.29 -30.97
C THR A 142 -16.86 -7.63 -30.25
N GLY A 143 -17.95 -8.00 -29.60
CA GLY A 143 -18.05 -9.17 -28.71
C GLY A 143 -17.48 -8.93 -27.30
N LEU A 144 -16.97 -7.74 -27.02
CA LEU A 144 -16.57 -7.31 -25.67
C LEU A 144 -17.81 -6.82 -24.92
N LEU A 145 -17.88 -7.14 -23.62
CA LEU A 145 -18.95 -6.69 -22.74
C LEU A 145 -18.59 -5.34 -22.10
N PRO A 146 -19.59 -4.51 -21.74
CA PRO A 146 -19.38 -3.33 -20.91
C PRO A 146 -18.71 -3.66 -19.59
N ASN A 147 -18.09 -2.65 -18.98
CA ASN A 147 -17.49 -2.72 -17.65
C ASN A 147 -16.39 -3.78 -17.55
N ILE A 148 -15.38 -3.71 -18.42
CA ILE A 148 -14.19 -4.53 -18.29
C ILE A 148 -13.38 -3.99 -17.10
N PHE A 149 -13.08 -4.85 -16.12
CA PHE A 149 -12.24 -4.47 -15.00
C PHE A 149 -10.77 -4.43 -15.41
N LEU A 150 -10.20 -3.22 -15.46
CA LEU A 150 -8.77 -3.02 -15.63
C LEU A 150 -8.11 -2.89 -14.27
N SER A 151 -6.98 -3.56 -14.06
CA SER A 151 -6.23 -3.42 -12.80
C SER A 151 -4.73 -3.61 -12.99
N ILE A 152 -3.98 -2.98 -12.09
CA ILE A 152 -2.52 -3.00 -12.03
C ILE A 152 -2.08 -3.15 -10.57
N THR A 153 -1.05 -3.96 -10.31
CA THR A 153 -0.48 -4.19 -8.98
C THR A 153 1.03 -3.92 -8.99
N TYR A 154 1.47 -2.90 -8.27
CA TYR A 154 2.86 -2.48 -8.09
C TYR A 154 3.01 -1.80 -6.72
N PRO A 155 4.16 -1.87 -6.04
CA PRO A 155 4.31 -1.41 -4.65
C PRO A 155 4.30 0.12 -4.47
N ASP A 156 4.53 0.90 -5.52
CA ASP A 156 4.82 2.33 -5.48
C ASP A 156 4.03 3.14 -6.53
N ILE A 157 2.77 2.76 -6.77
CA ILE A 157 1.91 3.51 -7.70
C ILE A 157 1.59 4.88 -7.09
N SER A 158 2.04 5.93 -7.78
CA SER A 158 1.85 7.33 -7.38
C SER A 158 0.64 7.95 -8.04
N TYR A 159 0.38 7.59 -9.29
CA TYR A 159 -0.80 8.03 -10.01
C TYR A 159 -1.10 7.07 -11.16
N VAL A 160 -2.32 7.13 -11.66
CA VAL A 160 -2.72 6.43 -12.87
C VAL A 160 -3.37 7.38 -13.86
N THR A 161 -3.32 7.00 -15.12
CA THR A 161 -4.12 7.61 -16.17
C THR A 161 -5.00 6.56 -16.81
N PHE A 162 -6.21 6.98 -17.19
CA PHE A 162 -7.02 6.32 -18.19
C PHE A 162 -7.01 7.21 -19.43
N GLU A 163 -6.86 6.60 -20.60
CA GLU A 163 -6.83 7.32 -21.88
C GLU A 163 -7.28 6.41 -23.02
N ASP A 164 -7.80 7.02 -24.08
CA ASP A 164 -8.18 6.35 -25.31
C ASP A 164 -7.60 7.11 -26.54
N SER A 165 -8.03 6.77 -27.75
CA SER A 165 -7.55 7.44 -28.97
C SER A 165 -8.28 8.74 -29.35
N GLY A 166 -8.95 9.41 -28.41
CA GLY A 166 -9.69 10.66 -28.60
C GLY A 166 -11.21 10.51 -28.73
N ASN A 167 -11.81 9.48 -28.12
CA ASN A 167 -13.25 9.37 -27.92
C ASN A 167 -13.57 9.34 -26.42
N THR A 168 -14.86 9.30 -26.08
CA THR A 168 -15.26 9.26 -24.67
C THR A 168 -15.35 7.83 -24.14
N TYR A 169 -15.05 7.68 -22.85
CA TYR A 169 -15.16 6.47 -22.06
C TYR A 169 -15.62 6.80 -20.64
N THR A 170 -16.00 5.76 -19.91
CA THR A 170 -16.52 5.88 -18.56
C THR A 170 -15.79 4.92 -17.63
N ILE A 171 -15.70 5.31 -16.36
CA ILE A 171 -15.12 4.52 -15.29
C ILE A 171 -16.12 4.48 -14.13
N ASP A 172 -16.32 3.28 -13.60
CA ASP A 172 -17.11 3.04 -12.39
C ASP A 172 -16.28 2.25 -11.36
N ASN A 173 -16.62 2.39 -10.08
CA ASN A 173 -16.01 1.67 -8.96
C ASN A 173 -14.48 1.74 -8.97
N PHE A 174 -13.92 2.95 -8.95
CA PHE A 174 -12.48 3.12 -8.86
C PHE A 174 -11.98 2.50 -7.55
N THR A 175 -11.08 1.53 -7.67
CA THR A 175 -10.66 0.68 -6.57
C THR A 175 -9.15 0.79 -6.38
N PHE A 176 -8.70 0.94 -5.14
CA PHE A 176 -7.27 0.96 -4.83
C PHE A 176 -6.96 0.40 -3.45
N THR A 177 -5.73 -0.05 -3.27
CA THR A 177 -5.20 -0.47 -1.96
C THR A 177 -3.98 0.37 -1.65
N LYS A 178 -3.95 0.99 -0.47
CA LYS A 178 -2.77 1.77 -0.01
C LYS A 178 -1.61 0.82 0.28
N SER A 179 -0.41 1.19 -0.15
CA SER A 179 0.82 0.49 0.22
C SER A 179 1.02 0.60 1.72
N VAL A 180 1.22 -0.55 2.37
CA VAL A 180 1.55 -0.58 3.80
C VAL A 180 3.02 -0.18 3.93
N PRO A 181 3.36 0.90 4.66
CA PRO A 181 4.75 1.21 4.95
C PRO A 181 5.35 0.03 5.71
N GLU A 182 6.44 -0.54 5.21
CA GLU A 182 7.19 -1.54 5.96
C GLU A 182 7.47 -0.97 7.36
N PRO A 183 7.09 -1.67 8.45
CA PRO A 183 7.38 -1.19 9.78
C PRO A 183 8.88 -0.97 9.83
N SER A 184 9.30 0.28 10.03
CA SER A 184 10.70 0.62 10.11
C SER A 184 11.30 -0.29 11.17
N VAL A 185 12.07 -1.30 10.72
CA VAL A 185 12.82 -2.14 11.63
C VAL A 185 13.87 -1.17 12.16
N MET A 186 13.54 -0.51 13.28
CA MET A 186 14.53 0.09 14.15
C MET A 186 15.47 -1.06 14.44
N LEU A 187 16.56 -1.12 13.67
CA LEU A 187 17.76 -1.85 13.99
C LEU A 187 18.20 -1.26 15.33
N GLY A 188 17.61 -1.79 16.40
CA GLY A 188 18.13 -1.74 17.74
C GLY A 188 19.40 -2.56 17.70
N THR A 189 20.45 -1.98 17.13
CA THR A 189 21.83 -2.33 17.37
C THR A 189 22.08 -1.96 18.83
N LEU A 190 21.53 -2.76 19.75
CA LEU A 190 21.78 -2.63 21.18
C LEU A 190 23.23 -3.03 21.38
N LEU A 191 24.05 -2.00 21.47
CA LEU A 191 25.48 -2.00 21.77
C LEU A 191 25.85 -3.15 22.72
N THR A 192 26.69 -4.06 22.22
CA THR A 192 27.51 -4.97 23.00
C THR A 192 28.42 -4.16 23.93
N PHE A 193 27.94 -3.81 25.12
CA PHE A 193 28.83 -3.40 26.20
C PHE A 193 29.46 -4.65 26.83
N ALA A 194 30.68 -4.94 26.39
CA ALA A 194 31.60 -5.78 27.12
C ALA A 194 31.83 -5.19 28.52
N ALA A 195 31.47 -5.92 29.57
CA ALA A 195 31.98 -5.69 30.93
C ALA A 195 32.76 -6.93 31.37
N PHE A 196 33.92 -7.15 30.73
CA PHE A 196 35.03 -7.83 31.40
C PHE A 196 35.71 -6.81 32.30
N SER A 197 35.51 -6.90 33.62
CA SER A 197 36.48 -6.38 34.58
C SER A 197 36.41 -7.11 35.92
N ALA A 198 37.29 -8.11 36.03
CA ALA A 198 38.08 -8.48 37.19
C ALA A 198 37.38 -8.71 38.55
N ASN A 199 37.00 -9.98 38.76
CA ASN A 199 37.22 -10.62 40.05
C ASN A 199 38.74 -10.79 40.27
N SER A 200 39.36 -10.00 41.14
CA SER A 200 40.26 -10.52 42.19
C SER A 200 40.96 -9.38 42.95
N LEU A 201 40.52 -9.12 44.17
CA LEU A 201 41.40 -8.59 45.22
C LEU A 201 41.26 -9.45 46.47
N ARG A 202 41.92 -10.61 46.35
CA ARG A 202 42.86 -11.20 47.32
C ARG A 202 42.72 -10.70 48.77
N LYS A 203 42.05 -11.50 49.59
CA LYS A 203 42.24 -11.56 51.05
C LYS A 203 43.70 -11.92 51.34
N GLY A 204 44.50 -10.94 51.76
CA GLY A 204 45.81 -11.15 52.37
C GLY A 204 45.73 -10.97 53.89
N LYS A 205 45.64 -12.08 54.63
CA LYS A 205 45.90 -12.14 56.07
C LYS A 205 47.32 -11.59 56.35
N ARG A 206 47.45 -10.58 57.20
CA ARG A 206 48.70 -10.32 57.95
C ARG A 206 48.52 -10.86 59.36
N GLN A 207 49.18 -11.98 59.65
CA GLN A 207 49.57 -12.34 61.01
C GLN A 207 51.04 -11.95 61.20
N GLN A 208 51.27 -11.29 62.35
CA GLN A 208 52.46 -11.14 63.20
C GLN A 208 53.84 -11.55 62.69
N VAL A 209 54.87 -10.75 63.00
CA VAL A 209 56.03 -11.16 63.82
C VAL A 209 56.67 -9.94 64.51
N THR A 210 56.90 -10.11 65.81
CA THR A 210 57.62 -9.28 66.78
C THR A 210 59.14 -9.54 66.69
N THR A 211 60.01 -8.52 66.78
CA THR A 211 61.34 -8.67 67.43
C THR A 211 61.90 -7.32 67.92
N LYS A 212 62.08 -7.29 69.26
CA LYS A 212 63.16 -6.74 70.10
C LYS A 212 64.08 -5.62 69.59
N SER A 213 64.21 -4.60 70.45
CA SER A 213 65.48 -4.10 70.99
C SER A 213 65.31 -3.84 72.48
#